data_AF-A0A371GQ33-F1
#
_entry.id   AF-A0A371GQ33-F1
#
_cell.length_a   1.000
_cell.length_b   1.000
_cell.length_c   1.000
_cell.angle_alpha   90.00
_cell.angle_beta   90.00
_cell.angle_gamma   90.00
#
_symmetry.space_group_name_H-M   'P 1'
#
loop_
_entity.id
_entity.type
_entity.pdbx_description
1 polymer ?
#
loop_
_entity_poly.entity_id
_entity_poly.type
_entity_poly.pdbx_seq_one_letter_code
_entity_poly.pdbx_strand_id
1 'polypeptide(L)'
;MLGTAINASTNARQIYLSASPQCVYPDYHLGDAISTGLFNYIWVEFFYQNPCIYANNDASNLLKAWSQWTKNVPKSSIFLGLVASHEIAGYITPEALISEVLPTVKKASNYGGVMIYDRYFDIQSNYTAQIKDNITKNCRCVCDDDAFASNGFYGLGSASLRLFA
;
A
#
# COMPACT_ATOMS: atom_id res chain seq x y z
N MET A 1 16.32 -13.78 -8.86
CA MET A 1 15.81 -13.75 -7.45
C MET A 1 14.34 -14.13 -7.33
N LEU A 2 13.42 -13.66 -8.19
CA LEU A 2 11.99 -14.00 -8.10
C LEU A 2 11.70 -15.52 -8.18
N GLY A 3 12.31 -16.23 -9.14
CA GLY A 3 12.07 -17.68 -9.34
C GLY A 3 12.40 -18.56 -8.13
N THR A 4 13.46 -18.23 -7.40
CA THR A 4 13.85 -18.93 -6.16
C THR A 4 12.86 -18.71 -5.02
N ALA A 5 12.29 -17.52 -4.90
CA ALA A 5 11.31 -17.22 -3.85
C ALA A 5 9.98 -17.98 -4.10
N ILE A 6 9.55 -18.06 -5.36
CA ILE A 6 8.32 -18.77 -5.74
C ILE A 6 8.45 -20.27 -5.47
N ASN A 7 9.57 -20.88 -5.87
CA ASN A 7 9.84 -22.29 -5.63
C ASN A 7 9.96 -22.64 -4.13
N ALA A 8 10.26 -21.67 -3.29
CA ALA A 8 10.32 -21.84 -1.84
C ALA A 8 8.98 -21.62 -1.13
N SER A 9 7.95 -21.12 -1.83
CA SER A 9 6.61 -20.92 -1.26
C SER A 9 5.89 -22.26 -1.18
N THR A 10 5.42 -22.60 0.01
CA THR A 10 4.69 -23.85 0.29
C THR A 10 3.43 -23.55 1.10
N ASN A 11 2.50 -24.51 1.19
CA ASN A 11 1.32 -24.35 2.06
C ASN A 11 1.69 -24.17 3.54
N ALA A 12 2.87 -24.65 3.98
CA ALA A 12 3.36 -24.48 5.35
C ALA A 12 4.14 -23.18 5.56
N ARG A 13 4.56 -22.51 4.47
CA ARG A 13 5.29 -21.25 4.49
C ARG A 13 4.98 -20.46 3.24
N GLN A 14 3.98 -19.59 3.35
CA GLN A 14 3.58 -18.72 2.26
C GLN A 14 4.56 -17.55 2.13
N ILE A 15 5.08 -17.33 0.92
CA ILE A 15 5.88 -16.15 0.60
C ILE A 15 4.98 -15.17 -0.15
N TYR A 16 4.81 -13.98 0.43
CA TYR A 16 4.10 -12.90 -0.22
C TYR A 16 5.06 -12.02 -1.00
N LEU A 17 4.69 -11.72 -2.25
CA LEU A 17 5.43 -10.79 -3.10
C LEU A 17 4.68 -9.47 -3.19
N SER A 18 5.39 -8.37 -2.99
CA SER A 18 4.88 -7.02 -3.22
C SER A 18 5.78 -6.19 -4.13
N ALA A 19 5.19 -5.19 -4.78
CA ALA A 19 5.90 -4.20 -5.60
C ALA A 19 5.31 -2.80 -5.36
N SER A 20 6.16 -1.78 -5.47
CA SER A 20 5.78 -0.37 -5.34
C SER A 20 6.09 0.39 -6.64
N PRO A 21 5.23 0.26 -7.68
CA PRO A 21 5.40 1.01 -8.92
C PRO A 21 4.99 2.47 -8.76
N GLN A 22 5.48 3.34 -9.64
CA GLN A 22 4.94 4.69 -9.80
C GLN A 22 3.53 4.64 -10.39
N CYS A 23 2.75 5.71 -10.26
CA CYS A 23 1.36 5.71 -10.71
C CYS A 23 1.18 5.58 -12.23
N VAL A 24 2.22 5.80 -13.04
CA VAL A 24 2.14 5.66 -14.51
C VAL A 24 2.05 4.17 -14.88
N TYR A 25 1.01 3.80 -15.64
CA TYR A 25 0.81 2.42 -16.09
C TYR A 25 1.10 2.27 -17.60
N PRO A 26 1.88 1.26 -18.03
CA PRO A 26 2.66 0.35 -17.18
C PRO A 26 3.87 1.06 -16.55
N ASP A 27 4.30 0.58 -15.38
CA ASP A 27 5.53 1.05 -14.74
C ASP A 27 6.74 0.63 -15.59
N TYR A 28 7.70 1.55 -15.78
CA TYR A 28 8.85 1.32 -16.66
C TYR A 28 9.80 0.23 -16.12
N HIS A 29 9.98 0.12 -14.81
CA HIS A 29 10.93 -0.80 -14.20
C HIS A 29 10.28 -2.10 -13.73
N LEU A 30 9.04 -2.01 -13.27
CA LEU A 30 8.32 -3.10 -12.63
C LEU A 30 7.22 -3.68 -13.53
N GLY A 31 6.90 -3.06 -14.67
CA GLY A 31 5.83 -3.49 -15.57
C GLY A 31 5.95 -4.95 -15.99
N ASP A 32 7.12 -5.38 -16.45
CA ASP A 32 7.37 -6.77 -16.85
C ASP A 32 7.21 -7.73 -15.66
N ALA A 33 7.76 -7.38 -14.51
CA ALA A 33 7.63 -8.18 -13.30
C ALA A 33 6.17 -8.29 -12.84
N ILE A 34 5.41 -7.20 -12.88
CA ILE A 34 3.99 -7.15 -12.50
C ILE A 34 3.14 -7.98 -13.47
N SER A 35 3.47 -7.96 -14.77
CA SER A 35 2.74 -8.70 -15.79
C SER A 35 2.80 -10.23 -15.62
N THR A 36 3.77 -10.73 -14.85
CA THR A 36 3.84 -12.16 -14.48
C THR A 36 2.63 -12.61 -13.65
N GLY A 37 1.94 -11.68 -12.99
CA GLY A 37 0.80 -11.97 -12.11
C GLY A 37 1.18 -12.68 -10.81
N LEU A 38 2.46 -12.62 -10.41
CA LEU A 38 2.99 -13.30 -9.22
C LEU A 38 2.91 -12.45 -7.94
N PHE A 39 2.71 -11.13 -8.06
CA PHE A 39 2.62 -10.24 -6.91
C PHE A 39 1.26 -10.36 -6.23
N ASN A 40 1.27 -10.51 -4.90
CA ASN A 40 0.06 -10.50 -4.08
C ASN A 40 -0.42 -9.06 -3.83
N TYR A 41 0.52 -8.15 -3.59
CA TYR A 41 0.23 -6.77 -3.19
C TYR A 41 0.95 -5.78 -4.10
N ILE A 42 0.25 -4.77 -4.59
CA ILE A 42 0.84 -3.69 -5.39
C ILE A 42 0.54 -2.36 -4.70
N TRP A 43 1.56 -1.59 -4.35
CA TRP A 43 1.43 -0.31 -3.64
C TRP A 43 1.76 0.80 -4.62
N VAL A 44 0.76 1.29 -5.34
CA VAL A 44 0.99 2.26 -6.42
C VAL A 44 1.28 3.63 -5.83
N GLU A 45 2.42 4.22 -6.16
CA GLU A 45 2.88 5.50 -5.61
C GLU A 45 2.24 6.68 -6.37
N PHE A 46 1.28 7.36 -5.72
CA PHE A 46 0.60 8.56 -6.26
C PHE A 46 1.20 9.87 -5.74
N PHE A 47 2.52 9.89 -5.60
CA PHE A 47 3.29 11.04 -5.14
C PHE A 47 4.57 11.19 -5.99
N TYR A 48 5.32 12.25 -5.71
CA TYR A 48 6.38 12.78 -6.58
C TYR A 48 5.85 13.34 -7.90
N GLN A 49 6.71 14.01 -8.69
CA GLN A 49 6.33 14.77 -9.89
C GLN A 49 5.88 13.87 -11.06
N ASN A 50 4.80 13.12 -10.86
CA ASN A 50 4.18 12.21 -11.81
C ASN A 50 2.91 12.84 -12.40
N PRO A 51 2.53 12.53 -13.65
CA PRO A 51 1.34 13.09 -14.29
C PRO A 51 0.02 12.58 -13.71
N CYS A 52 0.07 11.56 -12.87
CA CYS A 52 -1.07 10.83 -12.32
C CYS A 52 -1.33 11.11 -10.84
N ILE A 53 -0.70 12.13 -10.25
CA ILE A 53 -0.92 12.51 -8.85
C ILE A 53 -2.19 13.35 -8.67
N TYR A 54 -2.61 13.51 -7.41
CA TYR A 54 -3.51 14.58 -7.01
C TYR A 54 -2.76 15.92 -7.06
N ALA A 55 -3.33 16.90 -7.76
CA ALA A 55 -2.72 18.23 -7.91
C ALA A 55 -3.80 19.28 -8.18
N ASN A 56 -3.52 20.54 -7.82
CA ASN A 56 -4.42 21.67 -8.08
C ASN A 56 -5.86 21.46 -7.58
N ASN A 57 -6.02 20.77 -6.45
CA ASN A 57 -7.33 20.36 -5.90
C ASN A 57 -8.17 19.53 -6.87
N ASP A 58 -7.53 18.64 -7.63
CA ASP A 58 -8.18 17.75 -8.59
C ASP A 58 -7.63 16.32 -8.50
N ALA A 59 -8.53 15.36 -8.32
CA ALA A 59 -8.25 13.93 -8.27
C ALA A 59 -8.36 13.22 -9.63
N SER A 60 -8.74 13.90 -10.72
CA SER A 60 -9.09 13.29 -12.01
C SER A 60 -7.99 12.41 -12.59
N ASN A 61 -6.74 12.89 -12.57
CA ASN A 61 -5.59 12.12 -13.09
C ASN A 61 -5.27 10.90 -12.23
N LEU A 62 -5.35 11.04 -10.90
CA LEU A 62 -5.21 9.94 -9.95
C LEU A 62 -6.28 8.87 -10.18
N LEU A 63 -7.55 9.26 -10.26
CA LEU A 63 -8.66 8.33 -10.43
C LEU A 63 -8.60 7.61 -11.79
N LYS A 64 -8.12 8.29 -12.84
CA LYS A 64 -7.89 7.70 -14.15
C LYS A 64 -6.79 6.63 -14.09
N ALA A 65 -5.64 6.94 -13.48
CA ALA A 65 -4.55 5.98 -13.33
C ALA A 65 -4.93 4.82 -12.39
N TRP A 66 -5.66 5.09 -11.31
CA TRP A 66 -6.22 4.07 -10.43
C TRP A 66 -7.09 3.06 -11.19
N SER A 67 -7.95 3.54 -12.09
CA SER A 67 -8.77 2.67 -12.94
C SER A 67 -7.92 1.79 -13.88
N GLN A 68 -6.81 2.32 -14.42
CA GLN A 68 -5.88 1.55 -15.23
C GLN A 68 -5.20 0.44 -14.42
N TRP A 69 -4.67 0.75 -13.24
CA TRP A 69 -4.03 -0.24 -12.37
C TRP A 69 -4.99 -1.36 -11.96
N THR A 70 -6.16 -1.00 -11.43
CA THR A 70 -7.14 -1.98 -10.93
C THR A 70 -7.71 -2.87 -12.03
N LYS A 71 -7.91 -2.34 -13.24
CA LYS A 71 -8.37 -3.12 -14.39
C LYS A 71 -7.31 -4.07 -14.94
N ASN A 72 -6.05 -3.64 -15.02
CA ASN A 72 -5.01 -4.40 -15.70
C ASN A 72 -4.21 -5.33 -14.77
N VAL A 73 -4.35 -5.21 -13.44
CA VAL A 73 -3.70 -6.10 -12.46
C VAL A 73 -4.76 -6.74 -11.54
N PRO A 74 -5.73 -7.50 -12.09
CA PRO A 74 -6.88 -7.99 -11.32
C PRO A 74 -6.55 -9.09 -10.31
N LYS A 75 -5.37 -9.72 -10.41
CA LYS A 75 -4.94 -10.82 -9.53
C LYS A 75 -4.30 -10.37 -8.21
N SER A 76 -3.94 -9.09 -8.11
CA SER A 76 -3.26 -8.52 -6.95
C SER A 76 -4.20 -7.59 -6.18
N SER A 77 -4.03 -7.52 -4.85
CA SER A 77 -4.64 -6.45 -4.06
C SER A 77 -3.84 -5.16 -4.26
N ILE A 78 -4.52 -4.11 -4.71
CA ILE A 78 -3.89 -2.82 -5.04
C ILE A 78 -4.14 -1.82 -3.92
N PHE A 79 -3.06 -1.21 -3.45
CA PHE A 79 -3.06 -0.21 -2.39
C PHE A 79 -2.77 1.17 -2.98
N LEU A 80 -3.53 2.16 -2.53
CA LEU A 80 -3.32 3.56 -2.87
C LEU A 80 -2.14 4.11 -2.06
N GLY A 81 -0.99 4.33 -2.69
CA GLY A 81 0.19 4.92 -2.05
C GLY A 81 0.03 6.43 -1.90
N LEU A 82 0.06 6.90 -0.66
CA LEU A 82 -0.13 8.28 -0.25
C LEU A 82 1.12 8.79 0.48
N VAL A 83 1.32 10.10 0.46
CA VAL A 83 2.36 10.75 1.25
C VAL A 83 1.77 11.48 2.44
N ALA A 84 2.42 11.41 3.60
CA ALA A 84 1.98 12.04 4.85
C ALA A 84 2.59 13.45 5.08
N SER A 85 3.18 14.05 4.04
CA SER A 85 3.81 15.37 4.09
C SER A 85 3.31 16.28 2.98
N HIS A 86 2.92 17.50 3.34
CA HIS A 86 2.50 18.54 2.40
C HIS A 86 3.64 19.11 1.55
N GLU A 87 4.90 18.81 1.92
CA GLU A 87 6.10 19.22 1.18
C GLU A 87 6.36 18.35 -0.05
N ILE A 88 5.64 17.23 -0.20
CA ILE A 88 5.82 16.28 -1.30
C ILE A 88 4.64 16.40 -2.26
N ALA A 89 4.94 16.55 -3.55
CA ALA A 89 3.93 16.58 -4.61
C ALA A 89 3.06 15.31 -4.57
N GLY A 90 1.74 15.49 -4.70
CA GLY A 90 0.76 14.41 -4.56
C GLY A 90 0.19 14.26 -3.16
N TYR A 91 0.57 15.12 -2.21
CA TYR A 91 -0.12 15.22 -0.92
C TYR A 91 -1.61 15.50 -1.11
N ILE A 92 -2.43 14.74 -0.39
CA ILE A 92 -3.88 14.88 -0.35
C ILE A 92 -4.25 15.15 1.10
N THR A 93 -5.03 16.18 1.41
CA THR A 93 -5.48 16.36 2.80
C THR A 93 -6.39 15.20 3.21
N PRO A 94 -6.48 14.86 4.51
CA PRO A 94 -7.40 13.83 4.98
C PRO A 94 -8.84 14.05 4.49
N GLU A 95 -9.30 15.31 4.50
CA GLU A 95 -10.65 15.69 4.05
C GLU A 95 -10.85 15.37 2.57
N ALA A 96 -9.95 15.86 1.70
CA ALA A 96 -10.02 15.63 0.26
C ALA A 96 -9.90 14.14 -0.09
N LEU A 97 -9.05 13.40 0.61
CA LEU A 97 -8.94 11.95 0.46
C LEU A 97 -10.29 11.27 0.73
N ILE A 98 -10.96 11.64 1.82
CA ILE A 98 -12.24 11.06 2.24
C ILE A 98 -13.38 11.43 1.30
N SER A 99 -13.47 12.69 0.88
CA SER A 99 -14.60 13.18 0.08
C SER A 99 -14.46 12.92 -1.41
N GLU A 100 -13.24 12.94 -1.97
CA GLU A 100 -13.04 12.95 -3.43
C GLU A 100 -12.43 11.64 -3.96
N VAL A 101 -11.53 11.02 -3.19
CA VAL A 101 -10.74 9.89 -3.68
C VAL A 101 -11.34 8.55 -3.23
N LEU A 102 -11.50 8.35 -1.91
CA LEU A 102 -11.98 7.10 -1.31
C LEU A 102 -13.30 6.58 -1.89
N PRO A 103 -14.32 7.42 -2.20
CA PRO A 103 -15.58 6.94 -2.77
C PRO A 103 -15.43 6.26 -4.12
N THR A 104 -14.41 6.62 -4.90
CA THR A 104 -14.15 6.04 -6.22
C THR A 104 -13.19 4.86 -6.13
N VAL A 105 -12.07 5.01 -5.42
CA VAL A 105 -11.04 3.95 -5.40
C VAL A 105 -11.55 2.66 -4.75
N LYS A 106 -12.40 2.76 -3.73
CA LYS A 106 -13.00 1.61 -3.03
C LYS A 106 -13.98 0.79 -3.88
N LYS A 107 -14.41 1.30 -5.04
CA LYS A 107 -15.30 0.55 -5.95
C LYS A 107 -14.58 -0.58 -6.69
N ALA A 108 -13.24 -0.55 -6.74
CA ALA A 108 -12.47 -1.61 -7.34
C ALA A 108 -12.52 -2.88 -6.47
N SER A 109 -12.84 -4.03 -7.06
CA SER A 109 -12.96 -5.30 -6.34
C SER A 109 -11.64 -5.78 -5.73
N ASN A 110 -10.50 -5.28 -6.23
CA ASN A 110 -9.16 -5.57 -5.75
C ASN A 110 -8.55 -4.39 -4.96
N TYR A 111 -9.35 -3.45 -4.47
CA TYR A 111 -8.88 -2.43 -3.52
C TYR A 111 -8.40 -3.11 -2.22
N GLY A 112 -7.12 -2.97 -1.93
CA GLY A 112 -6.45 -3.54 -0.75
C GLY A 112 -6.36 -2.60 0.45
N GLY A 113 -6.42 -1.28 0.21
CA GLY A 113 -6.23 -0.28 1.26
C GLY A 113 -5.38 0.90 0.81
N VAL A 114 -4.70 1.53 1.76
CA VAL A 114 -3.72 2.60 1.51
C VAL A 114 -2.33 2.18 1.99
N MET A 115 -1.29 2.71 1.35
CA MET A 115 0.10 2.64 1.81
C MET A 115 0.53 4.06 2.16
N ILE A 116 1.21 4.26 3.28
CA ILE A 116 1.62 5.57 3.77
C ILE A 116 3.14 5.71 3.68
N TYR A 117 3.58 6.64 2.84
CA TYR A 117 4.94 7.12 2.75
C TYR A 117 5.09 8.41 3.56
N ASP A 118 5.79 8.45 4.68
CA ASP A 118 6.36 7.33 5.42
C ASP A 118 6.00 7.48 6.91
N ARG A 119 6.54 6.59 7.75
CA ARG A 119 6.28 6.64 9.19
C ARG A 119 6.80 7.93 9.84
N TYR A 120 7.89 8.50 9.34
CA TYR A 120 8.47 9.72 9.90
C TYR A 120 7.52 10.91 9.72
N PHE A 121 6.98 11.08 8.53
CA PHE A 121 5.99 12.14 8.24
C PHE A 121 4.63 11.86 8.88
N ASP A 122 4.21 10.59 8.94
CA ASP A 122 2.94 10.19 9.57
C ASP A 122 2.90 10.51 11.07
N ILE A 123 4.01 10.35 11.80
CA ILE A 123 4.09 10.73 13.22
C ILE A 123 3.90 12.24 13.40
N GLN A 124 4.49 13.05 12.53
CA GLN A 124 4.46 14.51 12.63
C GLN A 124 3.10 15.10 12.25
N SER A 125 2.50 14.58 11.18
CA SER A 125 1.22 15.05 10.65
C SER A 125 0.00 14.38 11.29
N ASN A 126 0.21 13.26 11.99
CA ASN A 126 -0.85 12.39 12.49
C ASN A 126 -1.84 11.97 11.37
N TYR A 127 -1.34 11.77 10.14
CA TYR A 127 -2.16 11.58 8.94
C TYR A 127 -3.03 10.32 9.02
N THR A 128 -2.42 9.17 9.32
CA THR A 128 -3.12 7.89 9.39
C THR A 128 -4.24 7.91 10.42
N ALA A 129 -4.04 8.60 11.55
CA ALA A 129 -5.05 8.68 12.60
C ALA A 129 -6.32 9.40 12.16
N GLN A 130 -6.22 10.34 11.21
CA GLN A 130 -7.33 11.12 10.67
C GLN A 130 -8.14 10.33 9.63
N ILE A 131 -7.52 9.37 8.95
CA ILE A 131 -8.15 8.63 7.84
C ILE A 131 -8.53 7.18 8.20
N LYS A 132 -8.01 6.62 9.31
CA LYS A 132 -8.16 5.20 9.68
C LYS A 132 -9.60 4.68 9.73
N ASP A 133 -10.56 5.49 10.17
CA ASP A 133 -11.95 5.06 10.30
C ASP A 133 -12.68 5.08 8.95
N ASN A 134 -12.09 5.75 7.96
CA ASN A 134 -12.56 5.78 6.58
C ASN A 134 -11.87 4.74 5.70
N ILE A 135 -10.86 4.00 6.17
CA ILE A 135 -10.25 2.90 5.43
C ILE A 135 -10.89 1.61 5.95
N THR A 136 -11.52 0.84 5.06
CA THR A 136 -12.36 -0.29 5.43
C THR A 136 -11.60 -1.29 6.30
N LYS A 137 -12.12 -1.53 7.53
CA LYS A 137 -11.58 -2.50 8.49
C LYS A 137 -12.05 -3.91 8.14
N ASN A 138 -11.52 -4.47 7.07
CA ASN A 138 -11.31 -5.92 7.05
C ASN A 138 -9.88 -6.15 7.52
N CYS A 139 -9.61 -5.84 8.79
CA CYS A 139 -8.35 -6.25 9.42
C CYS A 139 -8.34 -7.77 9.41
N ARG A 140 -7.78 -8.36 8.37
CA ARG A 140 -7.29 -9.73 8.43
C ARG A 140 -5.94 -9.60 9.10
N CYS A 141 -5.78 -10.08 10.33
CA CYS A 141 -4.42 -10.30 10.80
C CYS A 141 -3.87 -11.36 9.85
N VAL A 142 -2.72 -11.09 9.22
CA VAL A 142 -2.06 -12.02 8.27
C VAL A 142 -1.84 -13.40 8.89
N CYS A 143 -1.96 -13.49 10.22
CA CYS A 143 -1.76 -14.65 11.05
C CYS A 143 -3.07 -15.38 11.47
N ASP A 144 -4.26 -14.87 11.15
CA ASP A 144 -5.53 -15.44 11.71
C ASP A 144 -5.84 -16.87 11.21
N ASP A 145 -5.26 -17.29 10.09
CA ASP A 145 -5.44 -18.65 9.53
C ASP A 145 -4.20 -19.54 9.72
N ASP A 146 -3.15 -19.05 10.38
CA ASP A 146 -1.94 -19.82 10.67
C ASP A 146 -2.04 -20.44 12.07
N ALA A 147 -2.10 -21.77 12.15
CA ALA A 147 -2.06 -22.52 13.41
C ALA A 147 -0.77 -22.28 14.26
N PHE A 148 0.20 -21.52 13.73
CA PHE A 148 1.47 -21.15 14.36
C PHE A 148 1.56 -19.66 14.73
N ALA A 149 0.50 -18.89 14.52
CA ALA A 149 0.39 -17.50 14.93
C ALA A 149 0.30 -17.39 16.46
N SER A 150 1.44 -17.43 17.15
CA SER A 150 1.46 -17.07 18.56
C SER A 150 1.15 -15.57 18.69
N ASN A 151 0.35 -15.19 19.69
CA ASN A 151 0.17 -13.78 20.12
C ASN A 151 1.48 -13.11 20.62
N GLY A 152 2.64 -13.74 20.40
CA GLY A 152 3.95 -13.17 20.62
C GLY A 152 4.49 -12.60 19.31
N PHE A 153 4.55 -11.27 19.22
CA PHE A 153 5.51 -10.60 18.36
C PHE A 153 6.92 -10.98 18.82
N TYR A 154 7.48 -12.07 18.30
CA TYR A 154 8.92 -12.29 18.34
C TYR A 154 9.54 -11.47 17.21
N GLY A 155 9.58 -10.16 17.43
CA GLY A 155 10.56 -9.32 16.76
C GLY A 155 11.94 -9.84 17.14
N LEU A 156 12.70 -10.30 16.14
CA LEU A 156 14.16 -10.37 16.23
C LEU A 156 14.63 -8.95 16.57
N GLY A 157 14.91 -8.74 17.85
CA GLY A 157 15.14 -7.42 18.44
C GLY A 157 14.85 -7.33 19.94
N SER A 158 14.28 -8.36 20.57
CA SER A 158 14.16 -8.38 22.04
C SER A 158 15.46 -8.85 22.71
N ALA A 159 16.41 -7.91 22.84
CA ALA A 159 17.28 -7.89 24.01
C ALA A 159 16.79 -6.75 24.89
N SER A 160 16.13 -7.11 25.99
CA SER A 160 15.82 -6.23 27.09
C SER A 160 17.08 -5.52 27.58
N LEU A 161 17.12 -4.20 27.52
CA LEU A 161 17.97 -3.39 28.36
C LEU A 161 17.06 -2.48 29.19
N ARG A 162 16.64 -3.02 30.33
CA ARG A 162 16.29 -2.20 31.49
C ARG A 162 17.59 -1.57 31.99
N LEU A 163 17.62 -0.25 32.10
CA LEU A 163 18.50 0.44 33.03
C LEU A 163 17.69 1.55 33.67
N PHE A 164 17.46 1.38 34.97
CA PHE A 164 17.01 2.43 35.88
C PHE A 164 18.07 3.53 35.95
N ALA A 165 17.61 4.78 36.02
CA ALA A 165 18.09 5.80 36.96
C ALA A 165 16.91 6.75 37.23
#